data_AF-A0A0R2X0D8-F1
#
_entry.id   AF-A0A0R2X0D8-F1
#
_cell.length_a   1.000
_cell.length_b   1.000
_cell.length_c   1.000
_cell.angle_alpha   90.00
_cell.angle_beta   90.00
_cell.angle_gamma   90.00
#
_symmetry.space_group_name_H-M   'P 1'
#
loop_
_entity.id
_entity.type
_entity.pdbx_description
1 polymer ?
#
loop_
_entity_poly.entity_id
_entity_poly.type
_entity_poly.pdbx_seq_one_letter_code
_entity_poly.pdbx_strand_id
1 'polypeptide(L)'
;MRKSGWLIPFIFSFFQIISQNLVSNSTGSFMYTPVGSLSSKTIKVFFHIPNGEIKNMPILFSFHGDARNASEYRDYWISMANQHKIMVFAPEFSEANFPGGDAYNLANIFDDGDNPSQSTFNATNEWTFSVIEPLFEQIKQAVSGSQQGYNAWGHSAGAQFLSRFVLYMPNSKLNVAVCSNAGWYTVPETTIDFPYGIKNGQLSENTLISAFSKKMVVHLGLNDTNPNDAGLRHNTIVDNQQGLHRLERGRYFFSTSQSKGQSLNTTFNWGKKEVANVGHNPQLMANNALTIFLNSSLSSNYYSNPTTFKIYPNPTKDFLFVDTSISKISKIEIYSIIGSLVLSKKLTTTNSTEKLDISKLPNGVYFLKINSSAVKFIKN
;
A
#
# COMPACT_ATOMS: atom_id res chain seq x y z
N MET A 1 -44.72 -41.98 19.11
CA MET A 1 -44.01 -40.74 19.48
C MET A 1 -42.75 -41.07 20.25
N ARG A 2 -41.57 -40.85 19.66
CA ARG A 2 -40.32 -40.40 20.32
C ARG A 2 -39.26 -40.26 19.22
N LYS A 3 -38.92 -39.02 18.88
CA LYS A 3 -37.82 -38.66 17.98
C LYS A 3 -36.52 -38.78 18.77
N SER A 4 -35.59 -39.61 18.33
CA SER A 4 -34.20 -39.57 18.77
C SER A 4 -33.46 -38.53 17.93
N GLY A 5 -33.10 -37.41 18.55
CA GLY A 5 -32.26 -36.39 17.94
C GLY A 5 -30.81 -36.86 17.91
N TRP A 6 -30.22 -36.90 16.72
CA TRP A 6 -28.77 -36.95 16.57
C TRP A 6 -28.21 -35.55 16.78
N LEU A 7 -27.47 -35.38 17.88
CA LEU A 7 -26.58 -34.25 18.08
C LEU A 7 -25.36 -34.45 17.17
N ILE A 8 -25.28 -33.66 16.11
CA ILE A 8 -24.05 -33.49 15.32
C ILE A 8 -23.10 -32.65 16.18
N PRO A 9 -21.92 -33.16 16.60
CA PRO A 9 -20.98 -32.31 17.28
C PRO A 9 -20.41 -31.33 16.26
N PHE A 10 -20.65 -30.04 16.48
CA PHE A 10 -19.85 -28.99 15.84
C PHE A 10 -18.41 -29.19 16.30
N ILE A 11 -17.57 -29.72 15.42
CA ILE A 11 -16.13 -29.75 15.62
C ILE A 11 -15.66 -28.29 15.51
N PHE A 12 -15.44 -27.65 16.65
CA PHE A 12 -14.64 -26.44 16.71
C PHE A 12 -13.25 -26.80 16.18
N SER A 13 -12.92 -26.33 14.99
CA SER A 13 -11.55 -26.37 14.48
C SER A 13 -10.68 -25.59 15.46
N PHE A 14 -9.81 -26.31 16.18
CA PHE A 14 -8.79 -25.71 17.01
C PHE A 14 -7.85 -24.93 16.07
N PHE A 15 -7.95 -23.60 16.09
CA PHE A 15 -6.86 -22.75 15.60
C PHE A 15 -5.60 -23.20 16.33
N GLN A 16 -4.57 -23.63 15.59
CA GLN A 16 -3.23 -23.67 16.15
C GLN A 16 -2.83 -22.23 16.44
N ILE A 17 -3.08 -21.81 17.68
CA ILE A 17 -2.56 -20.58 18.26
C ILE A 17 -1.05 -20.61 18.02
N ILE A 18 -0.48 -19.52 17.50
CA ILE A 18 0.97 -19.32 17.41
C ILE A 18 1.53 -19.70 18.79
N SER A 19 2.20 -20.85 18.91
CA SER A 19 2.71 -21.32 20.20
C SER A 19 3.91 -20.50 20.69
N GLN A 20 4.28 -19.45 19.95
CA GLN A 20 5.25 -18.45 20.33
C GLN A 20 4.53 -17.19 20.79
N ASN A 21 4.72 -16.83 22.06
CA ASN A 21 4.28 -15.54 22.58
C ASN A 21 5.05 -14.46 21.82
N LEU A 22 4.38 -13.78 20.89
CA LEU A 22 4.86 -12.56 20.27
C LEU A 22 4.97 -11.49 21.35
N VAL A 23 6.17 -11.34 21.94
CA VAL A 23 6.40 -10.47 23.11
C VAL A 23 7.24 -9.25 22.76
N SER A 24 7.16 -8.24 23.62
CA SER A 24 7.97 -7.03 23.54
C SER A 24 9.47 -7.34 23.50
N ASN A 25 10.23 -6.54 22.74
CA ASN A 25 11.69 -6.65 22.63
C ASN A 25 12.18 -8.04 22.16
N SER A 26 11.58 -8.58 21.11
CA SER A 26 11.91 -9.92 20.61
C SER A 26 12.11 -9.94 19.09
N THR A 27 12.96 -10.86 18.65
CA THR A 27 13.26 -11.11 17.23
C THR A 27 13.30 -12.62 17.05
N GLY A 28 12.55 -13.15 16.10
CA GLY A 28 12.44 -14.59 15.93
C GLY A 28 11.69 -14.98 14.68
N SER A 29 11.16 -16.20 14.68
CA SER A 29 10.24 -16.68 13.65
C SER A 29 9.32 -17.76 14.20
N PHE A 30 8.10 -17.81 13.68
CA PHE A 30 7.13 -18.88 13.95
C PHE A 30 6.69 -19.55 12.66
N MET A 31 6.21 -20.79 12.75
CA MET A 31 5.57 -21.45 11.61
C MET A 31 4.08 -21.10 11.59
N TYR A 32 3.58 -20.77 10.41
CA TYR A 32 2.18 -20.51 10.13
C TYR A 32 1.70 -21.48 9.06
N THR A 33 0.58 -22.15 9.33
CA THR A 33 -0.09 -23.03 8.37
C THR A 33 -1.44 -22.42 8.06
N PRO A 34 -1.70 -22.01 6.81
CA PRO A 34 -3.03 -21.55 6.40
C PRO A 34 -4.09 -22.63 6.64
N VAL A 35 -5.34 -22.21 6.74
CA VAL A 35 -6.49 -23.14 6.71
C VAL A 35 -7.01 -23.29 5.28
N GLY A 36 -7.82 -24.32 5.03
CA GLY A 36 -8.47 -24.51 3.72
C GLY A 36 -7.51 -25.02 2.64
N SER A 37 -7.65 -24.53 1.40
CA SER A 37 -6.94 -25.07 0.22
C SER A 37 -5.41 -25.00 0.32
N LEU A 38 -4.86 -24.12 1.17
CA LEU A 38 -3.44 -23.98 1.41
C LEU A 38 -2.94 -24.68 2.69
N SER A 39 -3.75 -25.55 3.31
CA SER A 39 -3.41 -26.20 4.59
C SER A 39 -2.25 -27.18 4.53
N SER A 40 -1.84 -27.60 3.33
CA SER A 40 -0.62 -28.40 3.11
C SER A 40 0.65 -27.55 3.09
N LYS A 41 0.52 -26.22 2.97
CA LYS A 41 1.65 -25.30 2.91
C LYS A 41 2.02 -24.83 4.32
N THR A 42 3.30 -24.73 4.59
CA THR A 42 3.79 -24.10 5.82
C THR A 42 4.65 -22.90 5.49
N ILE A 43 4.39 -21.78 6.16
CA ILE A 43 5.07 -20.50 5.96
C ILE A 43 5.83 -20.18 7.24
N LYS A 44 7.15 -20.00 7.14
CA LYS A 44 7.92 -19.46 8.25
C LYS A 44 7.77 -17.94 8.23
N VAL A 45 7.29 -17.36 9.33
CA VAL A 45 7.11 -15.91 9.45
C VAL A 45 8.18 -15.37 10.39
N PHE A 46 9.15 -14.64 9.82
CA PHE A 46 10.17 -13.94 10.59
C PHE A 46 9.58 -12.66 11.16
N PHE A 47 9.88 -12.33 12.41
CA PHE A 47 9.35 -11.13 13.03
C PHE A 47 10.39 -10.35 13.83
N HIS A 48 10.17 -9.05 13.97
CA HIS A 48 10.82 -8.22 14.97
C HIS A 48 9.78 -7.35 15.67
N ILE A 49 9.80 -7.38 16.99
CA ILE A 49 8.90 -6.65 17.87
C ILE A 49 9.76 -5.77 18.78
N PRO A 50 9.69 -4.44 18.63
CA PRO A 50 10.39 -3.49 19.48
C PRO A 50 10.03 -3.61 20.96
N ASN A 51 10.89 -3.10 21.83
CA ASN A 51 10.52 -2.86 23.23
C ASN A 51 9.38 -1.81 23.32
N GLY A 52 8.40 -2.05 24.19
CA GLY A 52 7.26 -1.16 24.44
C GLY A 52 5.90 -1.87 24.45
N GLU A 53 4.83 -1.07 24.37
CA GLU A 53 3.43 -1.52 24.41
C GLU A 53 2.96 -2.04 23.04
N ILE A 54 3.09 -3.36 22.81
CA ILE A 54 2.90 -3.99 21.49
C ILE A 54 1.44 -3.97 20.99
N LYS A 55 0.45 -3.92 21.90
CA LYS A 55 -0.98 -3.92 21.55
C LYS A 55 -1.42 -2.76 20.65
N ASN A 56 -0.62 -1.68 20.63
CA ASN A 56 -0.89 -0.46 19.88
C ASN A 56 0.10 -0.22 18.72
N MET A 57 1.17 -1.01 18.64
CA MET A 57 2.22 -0.81 17.62
C MET A 57 1.66 -1.10 16.21
N PRO A 58 1.94 -0.26 15.21
CA PRO A 58 1.58 -0.58 13.83
C PRO A 58 2.22 -1.89 13.37
N ILE A 59 1.51 -2.63 12.52
CA ILE A 59 2.01 -3.85 11.88
C ILE A 59 2.48 -3.51 10.48
N LEU A 60 3.70 -3.95 10.14
CA LEU A 60 4.28 -3.87 8.81
C LEU A 60 4.60 -5.28 8.29
N PHE A 61 4.02 -5.65 7.16
CA PHE A 61 4.49 -6.81 6.40
C PHE A 61 5.66 -6.43 5.47
N SER A 62 6.70 -7.25 5.45
CA SER A 62 7.87 -7.10 4.58
C SER A 62 7.97 -8.29 3.63
N PHE A 63 7.76 -8.06 2.34
CA PHE A 63 7.74 -9.12 1.31
C PHE A 63 9.07 -9.20 0.57
N HIS A 64 9.67 -10.39 0.59
CA HIS A 64 10.99 -10.69 0.05
C HIS A 64 11.07 -10.68 -1.49
N GLY A 65 12.29 -10.70 -2.01
CA GLY A 65 12.54 -10.88 -3.43
C GLY A 65 12.36 -12.32 -3.90
N ASP A 66 12.82 -12.59 -5.11
CA ASP A 66 12.91 -13.93 -5.71
C ASP A 66 13.81 -14.88 -4.92
N ALA A 67 14.84 -14.35 -4.24
CA ALA A 67 15.76 -15.10 -3.38
C ALA A 67 15.12 -15.74 -2.12
N ARG A 68 13.85 -15.45 -1.82
CA ARG A 68 13.12 -16.01 -0.66
C ARG A 68 13.75 -15.73 0.72
N ASN A 69 14.63 -14.74 0.81
CA ASN A 69 15.38 -14.39 2.03
C ASN A 69 14.57 -13.51 3.01
N ALA A 70 13.42 -14.01 3.47
CA ALA A 70 12.50 -13.29 4.34
C ALA A 70 13.13 -12.76 5.65
N SER A 71 14.11 -13.50 6.21
CA SER A 71 14.83 -13.07 7.42
C SER A 71 15.60 -11.77 7.20
N GLU A 72 16.30 -11.62 6.08
CA GLU A 72 17.02 -10.39 5.74
C GLU A 72 16.04 -9.23 5.51
N TYR A 73 14.92 -9.52 4.84
CA TYR A 73 13.87 -8.54 4.63
C TYR A 73 13.20 -8.07 5.92
N ARG A 74 13.21 -8.87 6.98
CA ARG A 74 12.85 -8.44 8.33
C ARG A 74 13.98 -7.60 8.95
N ASP A 75 15.23 -8.01 8.77
CA ASP A 75 16.41 -7.33 9.34
C ASP A 75 16.58 -5.89 8.84
N TYR A 76 16.25 -5.62 7.57
CA TYR A 76 16.30 -4.27 7.01
C TYR A 76 15.49 -3.25 7.82
N TRP A 77 14.47 -3.71 8.55
CA TRP A 77 13.59 -2.87 9.34
C TRP A 77 13.95 -2.78 10.82
N ILE A 78 14.84 -3.61 11.37
CA ILE A 78 15.05 -3.72 12.84
C ILE A 78 15.36 -2.37 13.48
N SER A 79 16.33 -1.61 12.96
CA SER A 79 16.71 -0.31 13.53
C SER A 79 15.54 0.68 13.49
N MET A 80 14.84 0.74 12.34
CA MET A 80 13.70 1.63 12.12
C MET A 80 12.49 1.24 12.99
N ALA A 81 12.21 -0.04 13.10
CA ALA A 81 11.16 -0.60 13.93
C ALA A 81 11.37 -0.25 15.41
N ASN A 82 12.60 -0.41 15.92
CA ASN A 82 12.95 -0.04 17.28
C ASN A 82 12.71 1.44 17.58
N GLN A 83 13.12 2.31 16.65
CA GLN A 83 12.98 3.75 16.77
C GLN A 83 11.52 4.21 16.71
N HIS A 84 10.71 3.59 15.84
CA HIS A 84 9.35 4.06 15.54
C HIS A 84 8.24 3.18 16.13
N LYS A 85 8.58 2.17 16.93
CA LYS A 85 7.63 1.25 17.58
C LYS A 85 6.70 0.56 16.58
N ILE A 86 7.27 -0.01 15.52
CA ILE A 86 6.57 -0.75 14.47
C ILE A 86 6.91 -2.23 14.60
N MET A 87 5.92 -3.11 14.62
CA MET A 87 6.15 -4.56 14.53
C MET A 87 6.32 -4.96 13.07
N VAL A 88 7.32 -5.77 12.78
CA VAL A 88 7.65 -6.21 11.42
C VAL A 88 7.43 -7.72 11.31
N PHE A 89 6.74 -8.16 10.26
CA PHE A 89 6.51 -9.56 9.94
C PHE A 89 6.87 -9.82 8.48
N ALA A 90 7.76 -10.78 8.23
CA ALA A 90 8.22 -11.17 6.91
C ALA A 90 7.87 -12.65 6.68
N PRO A 91 6.75 -12.96 6.01
CA PRO A 91 6.41 -14.32 5.63
C PRO A 91 7.36 -14.82 4.54
N GLU A 92 7.94 -15.99 4.76
CA GLU A 92 8.77 -16.71 3.81
C GLU A 92 7.89 -17.61 2.92
N PHE A 93 7.59 -17.13 1.72
CA PHE A 93 7.00 -17.97 0.67
C PHE A 93 8.12 -18.78 0.03
N SER A 94 8.52 -19.85 0.71
CA SER A 94 9.68 -20.67 0.31
C SER A 94 9.44 -21.39 -1.01
N GLU A 95 10.50 -21.66 -1.76
CA GLU A 95 10.43 -22.37 -3.04
C GLU A 95 9.77 -23.76 -2.91
N ALA A 96 9.97 -24.44 -1.78
CA ALA A 96 9.36 -25.75 -1.53
C ALA A 96 7.83 -25.69 -1.39
N ASN A 97 7.27 -24.61 -0.82
CA ASN A 97 5.83 -24.47 -0.62
C ASN A 97 5.17 -23.63 -1.74
N PHE A 98 5.89 -22.65 -2.28
CA PHE A 98 5.43 -21.68 -3.27
C PHE A 98 6.46 -21.63 -4.42
N PRO A 99 6.52 -22.68 -5.25
CA PRO A 99 7.53 -22.83 -6.29
C PRO A 99 7.37 -21.79 -7.40
N GLY A 100 8.50 -21.27 -7.86
CA GLY A 100 8.59 -20.35 -8.99
C GLY A 100 7.87 -19.02 -8.77
N GLY A 101 7.79 -18.26 -9.87
CA GLY A 101 7.10 -16.97 -9.89
C GLY A 101 5.57 -17.12 -9.80
N ASP A 102 5.03 -18.19 -10.41
CA ASP A 102 3.60 -18.48 -10.44
C ASP A 102 3.02 -18.57 -9.03
N ALA A 103 3.59 -19.43 -8.18
CA ALA A 103 3.07 -19.60 -6.82
C ALA A 103 3.47 -18.47 -5.85
N TYR A 104 4.42 -17.60 -6.18
CA TYR A 104 4.78 -16.47 -5.33
C TYR A 104 4.27 -15.14 -5.87
N ASN A 105 5.04 -14.44 -6.70
CA ASN A 105 4.75 -13.07 -7.10
C ASN A 105 3.61 -12.95 -8.12
N LEU A 106 3.19 -14.03 -8.77
CA LEU A 106 1.92 -14.13 -9.54
C LEU A 106 0.79 -14.76 -8.73
N ALA A 107 1.10 -15.16 -7.49
CA ALA A 107 0.17 -15.55 -6.44
C ALA A 107 -0.79 -16.68 -6.77
N ASN A 108 -0.42 -17.57 -7.70
CA ASN A 108 -1.23 -18.71 -8.12
C ASN A 108 -2.62 -18.30 -8.62
N ILE A 109 -2.75 -17.10 -9.21
CA ILE A 109 -4.01 -16.64 -9.80
C ILE A 109 -4.40 -17.55 -10.98
N PHE A 110 -3.38 -17.95 -11.73
CA PHE A 110 -3.48 -18.99 -12.75
C PHE A 110 -2.45 -20.08 -12.46
N ASP A 111 -2.71 -21.30 -12.91
CA ASP A 111 -1.74 -22.42 -12.86
C ASP A 111 -0.43 -22.07 -13.55
N ASP A 112 -0.54 -21.44 -14.72
CA ASP A 112 0.55 -20.82 -15.47
C ASP A 112 0.15 -19.36 -15.72
N GLY A 113 0.75 -18.45 -14.95
CA GLY A 113 0.45 -17.03 -15.03
C GLY A 113 0.98 -16.38 -16.29
N ASP A 114 1.88 -17.03 -17.04
CA ASP A 114 2.39 -16.56 -18.32
C ASP A 114 1.47 -16.96 -19.49
N ASN A 115 0.60 -17.97 -19.29
CA ASN A 115 -0.38 -18.44 -20.26
C ASN A 115 -1.79 -18.49 -19.65
N PRO A 116 -2.39 -17.34 -19.29
CA PRO A 116 -3.66 -17.29 -18.57
C PRO A 116 -4.84 -17.75 -19.45
N SER A 117 -5.74 -18.51 -18.85
CA SER A 117 -7.01 -18.92 -19.46
C SER A 117 -8.11 -19.03 -18.42
N GLN A 118 -9.37 -19.07 -18.84
CA GLN A 118 -10.48 -19.27 -17.91
C GLN A 118 -10.39 -20.63 -17.19
N SER A 119 -9.86 -21.67 -17.86
CA SER A 119 -9.71 -23.01 -17.30
C SER A 119 -8.55 -23.15 -16.32
N THR A 120 -7.56 -22.27 -16.39
CA THR A 120 -6.41 -22.25 -15.46
C THR A 120 -6.58 -21.21 -14.36
N PHE A 121 -7.73 -20.51 -14.30
CA PHE A 121 -8.00 -19.50 -13.28
C PHE A 121 -8.40 -20.17 -11.96
N ASN A 122 -7.52 -20.06 -10.97
CA ASN A 122 -7.66 -20.73 -9.68
C ASN A 122 -8.66 -20.01 -8.78
N ALA A 123 -9.24 -20.76 -7.84
CA ALA A 123 -10.16 -20.17 -6.87
C ALA A 123 -9.41 -19.19 -5.94
N THR A 124 -10.07 -18.10 -5.55
CA THR A 124 -9.42 -17.03 -4.76
C THR A 124 -8.81 -17.50 -3.42
N ASN A 125 -9.31 -18.59 -2.84
CA ASN A 125 -8.79 -19.23 -1.62
C ASN A 125 -7.57 -20.13 -1.86
N GLU A 126 -7.18 -20.37 -3.11
CA GLU A 126 -5.95 -21.05 -3.52
C GLU A 126 -4.83 -20.07 -3.86
N TRP A 127 -5.16 -18.78 -3.99
CA TRP A 127 -4.18 -17.76 -4.28
C TRP A 127 -3.28 -17.55 -3.07
N THR A 128 -1.99 -17.30 -3.32
CA THR A 128 -1.01 -16.96 -2.28
C THR A 128 -1.42 -15.70 -1.51
N PHE A 129 -2.17 -14.80 -2.14
CA PHE A 129 -2.75 -13.62 -1.49
C PHE A 129 -3.72 -13.95 -0.35
N SER A 130 -4.41 -15.09 -0.40
CA SER A 130 -5.38 -15.49 0.62
C SER A 130 -4.76 -15.73 2.00
N VAL A 131 -3.43 -15.87 2.06
CA VAL A 131 -2.66 -16.03 3.30
C VAL A 131 -2.65 -14.77 4.17
N ILE A 132 -2.69 -13.58 3.56
CA ILE A 132 -2.28 -12.35 4.25
C ILE A 132 -3.29 -11.90 5.31
N GLU A 133 -4.60 -11.89 4.99
CA GLU A 133 -5.64 -11.45 5.93
C GLU A 133 -5.75 -12.37 7.15
N PRO A 134 -5.83 -13.72 7.00
CA PRO A 134 -5.84 -14.62 8.15
C PRO A 134 -4.55 -14.55 8.98
N LEU A 135 -3.38 -14.40 8.35
CA LEU A 135 -2.12 -14.21 9.06
C LEU A 135 -2.12 -12.92 9.88
N PHE A 136 -2.63 -11.82 9.31
CA PHE A 136 -2.78 -10.56 10.03
C PHE A 136 -3.69 -10.70 11.26
N GLU A 137 -4.85 -11.34 11.14
CA GLU A 137 -5.77 -11.54 12.27
C GLU A 137 -5.13 -12.41 13.36
N GLN A 138 -4.41 -13.46 12.98
CA GLN A 138 -3.73 -14.33 13.94
C GLN A 138 -2.60 -13.58 14.68
N ILE A 139 -1.82 -12.76 13.97
CA ILE A 139 -0.81 -11.89 14.58
C ILE A 139 -1.47 -10.90 15.56
N LYS A 140 -2.50 -10.20 15.10
CA LYS A 140 -3.25 -9.23 15.91
C LYS A 140 -3.79 -9.88 17.19
N GLN A 141 -4.38 -11.06 17.08
CA GLN A 141 -4.87 -11.81 18.24
C GLN A 141 -3.72 -12.19 19.20
N ALA A 142 -2.60 -12.70 18.66
CA ALA A 142 -1.45 -13.14 19.45
C ALA A 142 -0.80 -12.00 20.24
N VAL A 143 -0.82 -10.76 19.73
CA VAL A 143 -0.32 -9.58 20.46
C VAL A 143 -1.40 -8.85 21.28
N SER A 144 -2.60 -9.41 21.38
CA SER A 144 -3.78 -8.75 21.98
C SER A 144 -4.01 -7.33 21.42
N GLY A 145 -3.83 -7.20 20.11
CA GLY A 145 -3.73 -5.95 19.39
C GLY A 145 -5.06 -5.30 19.01
N SER A 146 -5.05 -3.97 18.90
CA SER A 146 -6.22 -3.15 18.53
C SER A 146 -6.20 -2.67 17.06
N GLN A 147 -5.19 -3.10 16.30
CA GLN A 147 -4.96 -2.66 14.91
C GLN A 147 -6.16 -3.00 14.03
N GLN A 148 -6.61 -2.02 13.23
CA GLN A 148 -7.69 -2.20 12.25
C GLN A 148 -7.15 -2.64 10.88
N GLY A 149 -5.85 -2.47 10.65
CA GLY A 149 -5.17 -2.86 9.42
C GLY A 149 -3.66 -2.85 9.57
N TYR A 150 -2.97 -3.09 8.46
CA TYR A 150 -1.52 -3.22 8.40
C TYR A 150 -0.94 -2.42 7.24
N ASN A 151 0.34 -2.07 7.35
CA ASN A 151 1.12 -1.55 6.24
C ASN A 151 1.89 -2.70 5.59
N ALA A 152 2.29 -2.52 4.33
CA ALA A 152 3.12 -3.49 3.63
C ALA A 152 4.18 -2.81 2.78
N TRP A 153 5.36 -3.41 2.77
CA TRP A 153 6.45 -3.07 1.87
C TRP A 153 6.91 -4.33 1.13
N GLY A 154 7.24 -4.18 -0.14
CA GLY A 154 7.89 -5.23 -0.92
C GLY A 154 8.97 -4.65 -1.80
N HIS A 155 10.01 -5.44 -2.08
CA HIS A 155 11.06 -5.09 -3.03
C HIS A 155 11.24 -6.17 -4.09
N SER A 156 11.56 -5.78 -5.33
CA SER A 156 11.74 -6.70 -6.46
C SER A 156 10.52 -7.60 -6.67
N ALA A 157 10.64 -8.93 -6.61
CA ALA A 157 9.49 -9.85 -6.70
C ALA A 157 8.41 -9.58 -5.64
N GLY A 158 8.79 -9.19 -4.41
CA GLY A 158 7.85 -8.82 -3.36
C GLY A 158 7.07 -7.53 -3.67
N ALA A 159 7.67 -6.61 -4.44
CA ALA A 159 6.95 -5.44 -4.95
C ALA A 159 5.94 -5.83 -6.04
N GLN A 160 6.27 -6.82 -6.87
CA GLN A 160 5.32 -7.37 -7.85
C GLN A 160 4.14 -8.03 -7.12
N PHE A 161 4.42 -8.90 -6.15
CA PHE A 161 3.42 -9.52 -5.27
C PHE A 161 2.50 -8.48 -4.67
N LEU A 162 3.07 -7.45 -4.01
CA LEU A 162 2.29 -6.44 -3.31
C LEU A 162 1.46 -5.56 -4.26
N SER A 163 2.02 -5.18 -5.42
CA SER A 163 1.27 -4.40 -6.42
C SER A 163 0.06 -5.15 -6.97
N ARG A 164 0.21 -6.46 -7.22
CA ARG A 164 -0.89 -7.34 -7.63
C ARG A 164 -1.85 -7.61 -6.48
N PHE A 165 -1.38 -7.74 -5.24
CA PHE A 165 -2.25 -7.84 -4.07
C PHE A 165 -3.18 -6.63 -3.96
N VAL A 166 -2.70 -5.40 -4.25
CA VAL A 166 -3.58 -4.21 -4.29
C VAL A 166 -4.64 -4.32 -5.38
N LEU A 167 -4.29 -4.84 -6.56
CA LEU A 167 -5.22 -5.02 -7.69
C LEU A 167 -6.27 -6.11 -7.42
N TYR A 168 -5.86 -7.25 -6.87
CA TYR A 168 -6.69 -8.46 -6.74
C TYR A 168 -7.37 -8.60 -5.38
N MET A 169 -6.84 -7.95 -4.33
CA MET A 169 -7.39 -7.94 -2.98
C MET A 169 -7.70 -6.50 -2.51
N PRO A 170 -8.47 -5.69 -3.27
CA PRO A 170 -8.69 -4.28 -2.94
C PRO A 170 -9.47 -4.07 -1.64
N ASN A 171 -10.22 -5.09 -1.19
CA ASN A 171 -10.98 -5.08 0.06
C ASN A 171 -10.19 -5.55 1.29
N SER A 172 -8.88 -5.80 1.14
CA SER A 172 -7.98 -6.16 2.25
C SER A 172 -7.89 -5.07 3.33
N LYS A 173 -7.41 -5.42 4.52
CA LYS A 173 -7.10 -4.48 5.61
C LYS A 173 -5.77 -3.74 5.43
N LEU A 174 -5.19 -3.80 4.23
CA LEU A 174 -4.01 -3.04 3.85
C LEU A 174 -4.29 -1.52 3.90
N ASN A 175 -3.54 -0.81 4.73
CA ASN A 175 -3.59 0.65 4.87
C ASN A 175 -2.73 1.33 3.79
N VAL A 176 -1.43 1.01 3.76
CA VAL A 176 -0.46 1.56 2.81
C VAL A 176 0.43 0.46 2.26
N ALA A 177 0.53 0.39 0.92
CA ALA A 177 1.51 -0.42 0.22
C ALA A 177 2.64 0.44 -0.34
N VAL A 178 3.89 -0.01 -0.18
CA VAL A 178 5.06 0.60 -0.83
C VAL A 178 5.77 -0.47 -1.66
N CYS A 179 5.67 -0.36 -2.98
CA CYS A 179 6.15 -1.34 -3.95
C CYS A 179 7.47 -0.84 -4.57
N SER A 180 8.59 -1.38 -4.07
CA SER A 180 9.93 -0.88 -4.38
C SER A 180 10.59 -1.65 -5.52
N ASN A 181 10.97 -0.97 -6.60
CA ASN A 181 11.77 -1.52 -7.69
C ASN A 181 11.25 -2.87 -8.22
N ALA A 182 9.96 -2.97 -8.53
CA ALA A 182 9.44 -4.19 -9.12
C ALA A 182 10.11 -4.44 -10.47
N GLY A 183 10.46 -5.70 -10.76
CA GLY A 183 11.12 -6.05 -12.02
C GLY A 183 10.27 -5.74 -13.26
N TRP A 184 8.95 -5.83 -13.13
CA TRP A 184 7.93 -5.58 -14.14
C TRP A 184 6.56 -5.58 -13.45
N TYR A 185 5.50 -5.17 -14.14
CA TYR A 185 4.19 -4.94 -13.54
C TYR A 185 3.05 -5.61 -14.31
N THR A 186 1.92 -5.84 -13.63
CA THR A 186 0.63 -6.07 -14.27
C THR A 186 -0.01 -4.70 -14.50
N VAL A 187 0.15 -4.16 -15.70
CA VAL A 187 -0.34 -2.82 -16.08
C VAL A 187 -1.84 -2.90 -16.41
N PRO A 188 -2.69 -1.95 -16.00
CA PRO A 188 -4.13 -1.99 -16.26
C PRO A 188 -4.51 -1.68 -17.72
N GLU A 189 -3.91 -2.41 -18.67
CA GLU A 189 -4.18 -2.37 -20.11
C GLU A 189 -4.94 -3.62 -20.55
N THR A 190 -6.07 -3.42 -21.23
CA THR A 190 -6.99 -4.50 -21.63
C THR A 190 -6.63 -5.17 -22.96
N THR A 191 -5.55 -4.74 -23.61
CA THR A 191 -5.07 -5.32 -24.88
C THR A 191 -3.89 -6.27 -24.68
N ILE A 192 -3.24 -6.24 -23.52
CA ILE A 192 -2.11 -7.09 -23.17
C ILE A 192 -2.58 -8.15 -22.17
N ASP A 193 -2.23 -9.41 -22.42
CA ASP A 193 -2.59 -10.52 -21.56
C ASP A 193 -1.88 -10.43 -20.20
N PHE A 194 -2.54 -10.95 -19.17
CA PHE A 194 -1.88 -11.29 -17.91
C PHE A 194 -0.65 -12.17 -18.23
N PRO A 195 0.52 -11.93 -17.61
CA PRO A 195 0.69 -11.17 -16.39
C PRO A 195 1.14 -9.72 -16.59
N TYR A 196 1.34 -9.27 -17.83
CA TYR A 196 1.84 -7.91 -18.15
C TYR A 196 0.73 -6.88 -18.30
N GLY A 197 -0.44 -7.32 -18.78
CA GLY A 197 -1.67 -6.53 -18.81
C GLY A 197 -2.79 -7.20 -18.00
N ILE A 198 -4.02 -6.73 -18.19
CA ILE A 198 -5.21 -7.26 -17.49
C ILE A 198 -6.16 -8.04 -18.40
N LYS A 199 -5.85 -8.17 -19.70
CA LYS A 199 -6.59 -9.07 -20.58
C LYS A 199 -6.43 -10.51 -20.08
N ASN A 200 -7.53 -11.26 -20.07
CA ASN A 200 -7.64 -12.58 -19.44
C ASN A 200 -7.36 -12.62 -17.93
N GLY A 201 -7.01 -11.50 -17.28
CA GLY A 201 -6.62 -11.43 -15.87
C GLY A 201 -7.79 -11.38 -14.87
N GLN A 202 -9.04 -11.51 -15.32
CA GLN A 202 -10.25 -11.52 -14.47
C GLN A 202 -10.42 -10.28 -13.58
N LEU A 203 -9.91 -9.12 -14.01
CA LEU A 203 -10.07 -7.83 -13.32
C LEU A 203 -11.16 -7.00 -13.99
N SER A 204 -12.26 -6.79 -13.27
CA SER A 204 -13.33 -5.87 -13.70
C SER A 204 -12.95 -4.41 -13.45
N GLU A 205 -13.61 -3.47 -14.14
CA GLU A 205 -13.43 -2.04 -13.88
C GLU A 205 -13.80 -1.65 -12.44
N ASN A 206 -14.80 -2.29 -11.84
CA ASN A 206 -15.17 -2.07 -10.43
C ASN A 206 -14.05 -2.52 -9.46
N THR A 207 -13.38 -3.62 -9.79
CA THR A 207 -12.20 -4.09 -9.03
C THR A 207 -11.07 -3.07 -9.14
N LEU A 208 -10.81 -2.53 -10.33
CA LEU A 208 -9.80 -1.49 -10.55
C LEU A 208 -10.14 -0.19 -9.81
N ILE A 209 -11.40 0.25 -9.82
CA ILE A 209 -11.88 1.41 -9.05
C ILE A 209 -11.57 1.23 -7.57
N SER A 210 -11.86 0.03 -7.03
CA SER A 210 -11.58 -0.30 -5.63
C SER A 210 -10.07 -0.32 -5.36
N ALA A 211 -9.27 -0.89 -6.25
CA ALA A 211 -7.81 -0.92 -6.14
C ALA A 211 -7.18 0.48 -6.18
N PHE A 212 -7.65 1.37 -7.07
CA PHE A 212 -7.17 2.75 -7.17
C PHE A 212 -7.55 3.61 -5.95
N SER A 213 -8.58 3.22 -5.19
CA SER A 213 -8.92 3.87 -3.93
C SER A 213 -7.93 3.54 -2.79
N LYS A 214 -7.16 2.45 -2.90
CA LYS A 214 -6.14 2.07 -1.91
C LYS A 214 -4.92 2.99 -2.00
N LYS A 215 -4.23 3.18 -0.89
CA LYS A 215 -2.99 3.96 -0.86
C LYS A 215 -1.80 3.05 -1.19
N MET A 216 -1.36 3.09 -2.45
CA MET A 216 -0.15 2.41 -2.91
C MET A 216 0.88 3.44 -3.39
N VAL A 217 2.16 3.22 -3.11
CA VAL A 217 3.26 4.02 -3.67
C VAL A 217 4.14 3.14 -4.55
N VAL A 218 4.24 3.50 -5.83
CA VAL A 218 5.25 2.98 -6.75
C VAL A 218 6.58 3.66 -6.40
N HIS A 219 7.51 2.88 -5.86
CA HIS A 219 8.72 3.38 -5.22
C HIS A 219 9.96 2.97 -6.01
N LEU A 220 10.70 3.93 -6.57
CA LEU A 220 11.69 3.68 -7.62
C LEU A 220 13.05 4.28 -7.28
N GLY A 221 14.10 3.47 -7.30
CA GLY A 221 15.47 3.93 -7.26
C GLY A 221 15.88 4.54 -8.60
N LEU A 222 16.42 5.76 -8.60
CA LEU A 222 16.82 6.47 -9.83
C LEU A 222 18.01 5.81 -10.54
N ASN A 223 18.77 4.95 -9.85
CA ASN A 223 19.91 4.22 -10.44
C ASN A 223 19.54 2.76 -10.76
N ASP A 224 18.27 2.34 -10.63
CA ASP A 224 17.82 0.99 -11.02
C ASP A 224 17.52 0.94 -12.53
N THR A 225 18.58 1.17 -13.29
CA THR A 225 18.55 1.44 -14.73
C THR A 225 19.42 0.49 -15.54
N ASN A 226 19.95 -0.58 -14.92
CA ASN A 226 20.74 -1.59 -15.64
C ASN A 226 19.82 -2.52 -16.44
N PRO A 227 19.83 -2.48 -17.79
CA PRO A 227 19.01 -3.36 -18.61
C PRO A 227 19.54 -4.79 -18.68
N ASN A 228 20.73 -5.07 -18.13
CA ASN A 228 21.34 -6.41 -18.13
C ASN A 228 21.44 -7.01 -16.72
N ASP A 229 20.59 -6.56 -15.80
CA ASP A 229 20.54 -7.11 -14.45
C ASP A 229 20.04 -8.57 -14.48
N ALA A 230 20.77 -9.46 -13.80
CA ALA A 230 20.55 -10.92 -13.90
C ALA A 230 19.17 -11.40 -13.43
N GLY A 231 18.43 -10.57 -12.67
CA GLY A 231 17.05 -10.85 -12.24
C GLY A 231 15.98 -10.08 -13.02
N LEU A 232 16.35 -9.40 -14.12
CA LEU A 232 15.42 -8.63 -14.92
C LEU A 232 14.79 -9.48 -16.02
N ARG A 233 13.45 -9.51 -16.05
CA ARG A 233 12.70 -10.25 -17.08
C ARG A 233 12.83 -9.56 -18.43
N HIS A 234 13.20 -10.29 -19.47
CA HIS A 234 13.21 -9.82 -20.86
C HIS A 234 12.37 -10.72 -21.76
N ASN A 235 11.59 -10.08 -22.62
CA ASN A 235 10.89 -10.65 -23.76
C ASN A 235 10.20 -9.52 -24.51
N THR A 236 9.81 -9.80 -25.76
CA THR A 236 9.19 -8.83 -26.66
C THR A 236 7.98 -8.11 -26.08
N ILE A 237 7.18 -8.75 -25.22
CA ILE A 237 5.97 -8.11 -24.67
C ILE A 237 6.35 -7.07 -23.61
N VAL A 238 7.06 -7.49 -22.56
CA VAL A 238 7.38 -6.61 -21.43
C VAL A 238 8.35 -5.50 -21.82
N ASP A 239 9.32 -5.79 -22.69
CA ASP A 239 10.32 -4.82 -23.11
C ASP A 239 9.69 -3.73 -23.98
N ASN A 240 8.78 -4.10 -24.90
CA ASN A 240 8.07 -3.13 -25.74
C ASN A 240 7.02 -2.35 -24.96
N GLN A 241 6.34 -2.99 -24.00
CA GLN A 241 5.25 -2.35 -23.24
C GLN A 241 5.79 -1.44 -22.13
N GLN A 242 6.72 -1.94 -21.32
CA GLN A 242 7.09 -1.31 -20.04
C GLN A 242 8.50 -0.72 -20.06
N GLY A 243 9.33 -1.08 -21.05
CA GLY A 243 10.71 -0.60 -21.19
C GLY A 243 11.78 -1.58 -20.69
N LEU A 244 13.04 -1.14 -20.76
CA LEU A 244 14.20 -2.02 -20.69
C LEU A 244 14.81 -2.16 -19.29
N HIS A 245 14.36 -1.40 -18.30
CA HIS A 245 14.86 -1.47 -16.93
C HIS A 245 13.79 -1.06 -15.90
N ARG A 246 14.01 -1.42 -14.63
CA ARG A 246 12.98 -1.31 -13.56
C ARG A 246 12.46 0.10 -13.36
N LEU A 247 13.33 1.12 -13.43
CA LEU A 247 12.90 2.53 -13.32
C LEU A 247 11.88 2.94 -14.40
N GLU A 248 12.10 2.55 -15.65
CA GLU A 248 11.21 2.88 -16.77
C GLU A 248 9.88 2.14 -16.61
N ARG A 249 9.95 0.85 -16.29
CA ARG A 249 8.77 -0.01 -16.05
C ARG A 249 7.88 0.53 -14.95
N GLY A 250 8.47 1.00 -13.85
CA GLY A 250 7.73 1.61 -12.74
C GLY A 250 7.08 2.94 -13.11
N ARG A 251 7.77 3.78 -13.89
CA ARG A 251 7.22 5.04 -14.40
C ARG A 251 6.05 4.79 -15.34
N TYR A 252 6.20 3.85 -16.27
CA TYR A 252 5.16 3.43 -17.21
C TYR A 252 3.93 2.95 -16.44
N PHE A 253 4.09 1.94 -15.57
CA PHE A 253 3.01 1.38 -14.77
C PHE A 253 2.23 2.45 -14.00
N PHE A 254 2.93 3.38 -13.33
CA PHE A 254 2.26 4.46 -12.59
C PHE A 254 1.47 5.39 -13.52
N SER A 255 2.08 5.86 -14.60
CA SER A 255 1.45 6.80 -15.54
C SER A 255 0.23 6.20 -16.24
N THR A 256 0.31 4.95 -16.66
CA THR A 256 -0.79 4.21 -17.29
C THR A 256 -1.91 3.95 -16.30
N SER A 257 -1.57 3.58 -15.05
CA SER A 257 -2.57 3.38 -13.99
C SER A 257 -3.30 4.68 -13.63
N GLN A 258 -2.57 5.80 -13.55
CA GLN A 258 -3.16 7.11 -13.30
C GLN A 258 -4.12 7.51 -14.42
N SER A 259 -3.71 7.32 -15.68
CA SER A 259 -4.55 7.60 -16.85
C SER A 259 -5.79 6.71 -16.88
N LYS A 260 -5.67 5.42 -16.55
CA LYS A 260 -6.81 4.51 -16.42
C LYS A 260 -7.75 4.96 -15.30
N GLY A 261 -7.23 5.35 -14.14
CA GLY A 261 -8.03 5.91 -13.03
C GLY A 261 -8.82 7.16 -13.43
N GLN A 262 -8.19 8.07 -14.19
CA GLN A 262 -8.86 9.24 -14.76
C GLN A 262 -9.97 8.84 -15.74
N SER A 263 -9.73 7.88 -16.63
CA SER A 263 -10.73 7.40 -17.60
C SER A 263 -11.94 6.73 -16.94
N LEU A 264 -11.73 6.12 -15.76
CA LEU A 264 -12.80 5.51 -14.95
C LEU A 264 -13.51 6.53 -14.03
N ASN A 265 -13.10 7.81 -14.05
CA ASN A 265 -13.60 8.87 -13.19
C ASN A 265 -13.63 8.47 -11.70
N THR A 266 -12.55 7.81 -11.24
CA THR A 266 -12.42 7.36 -9.84
C THR A 266 -11.37 8.16 -9.08
N THR A 267 -11.48 8.14 -7.76
CA THR A 267 -10.40 8.57 -6.87
C THR A 267 -9.17 7.70 -7.11
N PHE A 268 -8.05 8.34 -7.43
CA PHE A 268 -6.76 7.68 -7.63
C PHE A 268 -5.79 8.04 -6.51
N ASN A 269 -5.67 7.14 -5.52
CA ASN A 269 -4.86 7.34 -4.31
C ASN A 269 -3.45 6.76 -4.42
N TRP A 270 -3.05 6.31 -5.61
CA TRP A 270 -1.70 5.82 -5.82
C TRP A 270 -0.73 7.00 -5.98
N GLY A 271 0.46 6.87 -5.40
CA GLY A 271 1.56 7.81 -5.53
C GLY A 271 2.76 7.19 -6.22
N LYS A 272 3.70 8.04 -6.62
CA LYS A 272 5.03 7.64 -7.08
C LYS A 272 6.09 8.36 -6.25
N LYS A 273 7.12 7.63 -5.83
CA LYS A 273 8.28 8.18 -5.12
C LYS A 273 9.54 7.71 -5.82
N GLU A 274 10.37 8.66 -6.25
CA GLU A 274 11.69 8.38 -6.83
C GLU A 274 12.78 8.72 -5.81
N VAL A 275 13.80 7.86 -5.71
CA VAL A 275 14.89 7.95 -4.72
C VAL A 275 16.21 8.14 -5.44
N ALA A 276 16.83 9.30 -5.21
CA ALA A 276 18.13 9.62 -5.79
C ALA A 276 19.23 8.69 -5.29
N ASN A 277 20.19 8.35 -6.17
CA ASN A 277 21.40 7.59 -5.86
C ASN A 277 21.16 6.16 -5.32
N VAL A 278 19.99 5.57 -5.55
CA VAL A 278 19.67 4.20 -5.13
C VAL A 278 19.34 3.37 -6.36
N GLY A 279 20.01 2.21 -6.49
CA GLY A 279 19.73 1.19 -7.51
C GLY A 279 18.80 0.10 -7.00
N HIS A 280 19.06 -1.16 -7.39
CA HIS A 280 18.29 -2.33 -6.94
C HIS A 280 18.66 -2.79 -5.51
N ASN A 281 18.69 -1.86 -4.54
CA ASN A 281 19.15 -2.12 -3.18
C ASN A 281 17.99 -2.15 -2.16
N PRO A 282 17.65 -3.31 -1.57
CA PRO A 282 16.49 -3.44 -0.70
C PRO A 282 16.62 -2.66 0.62
N GLN A 283 17.79 -2.63 1.25
CA GLN A 283 18.01 -1.92 2.52
C GLN A 283 17.79 -0.40 2.36
N LEU A 284 18.40 0.20 1.32
CA LEU A 284 18.25 1.64 1.06
C LEU A 284 16.81 2.00 0.69
N MET A 285 16.12 1.13 -0.04
CA MET A 285 14.71 1.30 -0.36
C MET A 285 13.82 1.14 0.87
N ALA A 286 14.09 0.19 1.78
CA ALA A 286 13.37 0.07 3.05
C ALA A 286 13.54 1.34 3.89
N ASN A 287 14.76 1.87 3.99
CA ASN A 287 15.07 3.12 4.70
C ASN A 287 14.23 4.29 4.18
N ASN A 288 14.11 4.43 2.85
CA ASN A 288 13.29 5.50 2.27
C ASN A 288 11.78 5.26 2.47
N ALA A 289 11.33 4.00 2.36
CA ALA A 289 9.94 3.62 2.50
C ALA A 289 9.35 3.97 3.86
N LEU A 290 10.15 3.94 4.93
CA LEU A 290 9.72 4.39 6.27
C LEU A 290 9.10 5.80 6.24
N THR A 291 9.68 6.73 5.47
CA THR A 291 9.18 8.11 5.40
C THR A 291 7.73 8.18 4.89
N ILE A 292 7.33 7.24 4.03
CA ILE A 292 5.97 7.14 3.51
C ILE A 292 5.02 6.65 4.60
N PHE A 293 5.41 5.64 5.36
CA PHE A 293 4.61 5.11 6.46
C PHE A 293 4.42 6.13 7.58
N LEU A 294 5.47 6.86 7.98
CA LEU A 294 5.36 7.90 9.00
C LEU A 294 4.45 9.06 8.57
N ASN A 295 4.55 9.50 7.31
CA ASN A 295 3.67 10.53 6.78
C ASN A 295 2.21 10.07 6.69
N SER A 296 1.97 8.77 6.42
CA SER A 296 0.63 8.21 6.43
C SER A 296 0.00 8.10 7.82
N SER A 297 0.82 7.85 8.84
CA SER A 297 0.38 7.83 10.24
C SER A 297 0.09 9.23 10.78
N LEU A 298 0.76 10.26 10.25
CA LEU A 298 0.49 11.67 10.54
C LEU A 298 -0.70 12.22 9.74
N SER A 299 -1.07 11.57 8.62
CA SER A 299 -2.29 11.88 7.88
C SER A 299 -3.49 11.22 8.55
N SER A 300 -3.93 11.77 9.68
CA SER A 300 -5.29 11.50 10.16
C SER A 300 -6.30 12.05 9.14
N ASN A 301 -6.99 11.16 8.43
CA ASN A 301 -8.23 11.40 7.69
C ASN A 301 -8.42 12.76 7.00
N TYR A 302 -7.42 13.25 6.27
CA TYR A 302 -7.65 14.27 5.25
C TYR A 302 -8.00 13.54 3.97
N TYR A 303 -9.28 13.15 3.85
CA TYR A 303 -9.90 12.82 2.58
C TYR A 303 -9.68 13.99 1.63
N SER A 304 -8.72 13.85 0.71
CA SER A 304 -8.63 14.66 -0.49
C SER A 304 -9.80 14.27 -1.40
N ASN A 305 -10.99 14.79 -1.10
CA ASN A 305 -11.99 14.98 -2.13
C ASN A 305 -11.40 16.00 -3.12
N PRO A 306 -11.20 15.64 -4.39
CA PRO A 306 -10.64 16.55 -5.37
C PRO A 306 -11.74 17.49 -5.86
N THR A 307 -12.15 18.49 -5.07
CA THR A 307 -13.02 19.62 -5.45
C THR A 307 -13.08 20.62 -4.28
N THR A 308 -13.16 21.96 -4.38
CA THR A 308 -13.38 22.92 -5.47
C THR A 308 -13.33 24.33 -4.83
N PHE A 309 -12.18 24.87 -4.46
CA PHE A 309 -12.13 26.31 -4.13
C PHE A 309 -10.85 26.91 -4.66
N LYS A 310 -10.99 28.06 -5.30
CA LYS A 310 -9.86 28.80 -5.86
C LYS A 310 -9.43 29.83 -4.83
N ILE A 311 -8.12 30.01 -4.71
CA ILE A 311 -7.56 31.10 -3.94
C ILE A 311 -6.75 32.01 -4.85
N TYR A 312 -6.80 33.31 -4.61
CA TYR A 312 -6.03 34.27 -5.37
C TYR A 312 -5.87 35.60 -4.62
N PRO A 313 -4.83 36.39 -4.92
CA PRO A 313 -3.64 35.96 -5.64
C PRO A 313 -2.83 34.96 -4.80
N ASN A 314 -2.02 34.13 -5.46
CA ASN A 314 -1.04 33.28 -4.80
C ASN A 314 0.22 33.26 -5.68
N PRO A 315 1.35 33.86 -5.26
CA PRO A 315 1.60 34.48 -3.95
C PRO A 315 0.75 35.71 -3.62
N THR A 316 0.63 36.06 -2.34
CA THR A 316 -0.13 37.21 -1.82
C THR A 316 0.65 37.99 -0.78
N LYS A 317 0.29 39.28 -0.60
CA LYS A 317 0.85 40.18 0.43
C LYS A 317 -0.17 40.42 1.54
N ASP A 318 -1.16 41.26 1.32
CA ASP A 318 -2.04 41.69 2.43
C ASP A 318 -3.37 40.92 2.49
N PHE A 319 -3.87 40.46 1.34
CA PHE A 319 -5.21 39.87 1.25
C PHE A 319 -5.23 38.62 0.38
N LEU A 320 -5.95 37.61 0.86
CA LEU A 320 -6.23 36.38 0.11
C LEU A 320 -7.74 36.27 -0.13
N PHE A 321 -8.12 36.10 -1.39
CA PHE A 321 -9.50 35.83 -1.78
C PHE A 321 -9.72 34.33 -1.91
N VAL A 322 -10.87 33.87 -1.44
CA VAL A 322 -11.33 32.49 -1.52
C VAL A 322 -12.63 32.47 -2.30
N ASP A 323 -12.65 31.80 -3.45
CA ASP A 323 -13.86 31.55 -4.22
C ASP A 323 -14.72 30.50 -3.52
N THR A 324 -15.87 30.94 -3.03
CA THR A 324 -16.82 30.16 -2.23
C THR A 324 -18.08 29.80 -3.03
N SER A 325 -18.12 30.13 -4.34
CA SER A 325 -19.32 29.98 -5.19
C SER A 325 -19.79 28.53 -5.39
N ILE A 326 -18.92 27.55 -5.17
CA ILE A 326 -19.13 26.15 -5.52
C ILE A 326 -19.15 25.21 -4.30
N SER A 327 -19.15 25.74 -3.08
CA SER A 327 -19.26 24.93 -1.86
C SER A 327 -19.96 25.64 -0.70
N LYS A 328 -20.73 24.89 0.10
CA LYS A 328 -21.25 25.38 1.40
C LYS A 328 -20.09 25.40 2.40
N ILE A 329 -19.66 26.59 2.77
CA ILE A 329 -18.53 26.80 3.68
C ILE A 329 -19.03 27.38 4.99
N SER A 330 -18.78 26.69 6.10
CA SER A 330 -19.11 27.18 7.45
C SER A 330 -17.91 27.86 8.12
N LYS A 331 -16.68 27.48 7.75
CA LYS A 331 -15.45 27.92 8.40
C LYS A 331 -14.26 27.88 7.46
N ILE A 332 -13.42 28.90 7.54
CA ILE A 332 -12.08 28.95 6.94
C ILE A 332 -11.04 28.99 8.05
N GLU A 333 -9.97 28.22 7.91
CA GLU A 333 -8.84 28.16 8.82
C GLU A 333 -7.53 28.31 8.06
N ILE A 334 -6.54 29.00 8.62
CA ILE A 334 -5.18 29.07 8.06
C ILE A 334 -4.21 28.51 9.08
N TYR A 335 -3.31 27.64 8.62
CA TYR A 335 -2.27 27.02 9.41
C TYR A 335 -0.89 27.38 8.87
N SER A 336 0.07 27.52 9.78
CA SER A 336 1.50 27.61 9.42
C SER A 336 2.05 26.27 8.94
N ILE A 337 3.28 26.26 8.40
CA ILE A 337 3.96 25.03 7.94
C ILE A 337 4.18 23.99 9.06
N ILE A 338 4.25 24.42 10.32
CA ILE A 338 4.39 23.55 11.49
C ILE A 338 3.03 23.12 12.08
N GLY A 339 1.91 23.50 11.44
CA GLY A 339 0.56 23.07 11.83
C GLY A 339 -0.13 23.94 12.89
N SER A 340 0.47 25.06 13.31
CA SER A 340 -0.19 26.01 14.23
C SER A 340 -1.31 26.77 13.51
N LEU A 341 -2.50 26.82 14.10
CA LEU A 341 -3.63 27.63 13.62
C LEU A 341 -3.31 29.13 13.79
N VAL A 342 -3.24 29.87 12.69
CA VAL A 342 -2.90 31.31 12.68
C VAL A 342 -4.08 32.22 12.38
N LEU A 343 -5.13 31.71 11.74
CA LEU A 343 -6.36 32.45 11.47
C LEU A 343 -7.56 31.51 11.43
N SER A 344 -8.69 31.96 11.97
CA SER A 344 -9.96 31.24 11.89
C SER A 344 -11.12 32.20 11.67
N LYS A 345 -11.95 31.94 10.66
CA LYS A 345 -13.12 32.77 10.32
C LYS A 345 -14.34 31.89 10.08
N LYS A 346 -15.42 32.14 10.82
CA LYS A 346 -16.73 31.54 10.51
C LYS A 346 -17.41 32.36 9.42
N LEU A 347 -18.03 31.69 8.45
CA LEU A 347 -18.80 32.36 7.40
C LEU A 347 -20.29 32.28 7.73
N THR A 348 -20.95 33.42 7.73
CA THR A 348 -22.38 33.56 8.04
C THR A 348 -23.22 33.96 6.83
N THR A 349 -22.60 34.23 5.68
CA THR A 349 -23.26 34.71 4.46
C THR A 349 -22.89 33.87 3.25
N THR A 350 -23.81 33.75 2.30
CA THR A 350 -23.64 33.05 1.00
C THR A 350 -22.99 33.95 -0.05
N ASN A 351 -21.93 34.67 0.33
CA ASN A 351 -21.16 35.43 -0.65
C ASN A 351 -20.39 34.44 -1.56
N SER A 352 -20.22 34.79 -2.84
CA SER A 352 -19.49 33.98 -3.83
C SER A 352 -17.97 34.08 -3.70
N THR A 353 -17.47 35.06 -2.94
CA THR A 353 -16.04 35.20 -2.65
C THR A 353 -15.84 35.79 -1.26
N GLU A 354 -14.89 35.24 -0.52
CA GLU A 354 -14.52 35.68 0.81
C GLU A 354 -13.13 36.32 0.81
N LYS A 355 -13.00 37.49 1.45
CA LYS A 355 -11.73 38.21 1.58
C LYS A 355 -11.13 37.98 2.97
N LEU A 356 -9.90 37.49 3.01
CA LEU A 356 -9.13 37.26 4.24
C LEU A 356 -8.00 38.28 4.35
N ASP A 357 -7.93 38.97 5.48
CA ASP A 357 -6.80 39.82 5.84
C ASP A 357 -5.70 38.96 6.47
N ILE A 358 -4.55 38.90 5.79
CA ILE A 358 -3.37 38.14 6.20
C ILE A 358 -2.14 39.06 6.34
N SER A 359 -2.34 40.38 6.34
CA SER A 359 -1.27 41.38 6.42
C SER A 359 -0.38 41.21 7.65
N LYS A 360 -0.96 40.69 8.75
CA LYS A 360 -0.26 40.42 10.01
C LYS A 360 0.52 39.11 10.04
N LEU A 361 0.38 38.25 9.03
CA LEU A 361 1.11 36.99 8.95
C LEU A 361 2.55 37.26 8.47
N PRO A 362 3.58 36.69 9.13
CA PRO A 362 4.95 36.73 8.61
C PRO A 362 5.05 36.12 7.21
N ASN A 363 6.07 36.53 6.46
CA ASN A 363 6.35 35.94 5.16
C ASN A 363 6.66 34.45 5.29
N GLY A 364 6.06 33.63 4.42
CA GLY A 364 6.19 32.19 4.51
C GLY A 364 5.10 31.40 3.80
N VAL A 365 5.14 30.08 4.02
CA VAL A 365 4.20 29.12 3.46
C VAL A 365 3.10 28.81 4.47
N TYR A 366 1.86 28.87 4.00
CA TYR A 366 0.67 28.60 4.80
C TYR A 366 -0.27 27.62 4.10
N PHE A 367 -1.13 26.97 4.87
CA PHE A 367 -2.18 26.10 4.39
C PHE A 367 -3.54 26.66 4.78
N LEU A 368 -4.36 26.99 3.79
CA LEU A 368 -5.75 27.36 3.99
C LEU A 368 -6.60 26.10 3.95
N LYS A 369 -7.37 25.86 5.01
CA LYS A 369 -8.27 24.72 5.17
C LYS A 369 -9.72 25.17 5.16
N ILE A 370 -10.54 24.43 4.42
CA ILE A 370 -11.99 24.57 4.35
C ILE A 370 -12.58 23.18 4.42
N ASN A 371 -13.45 22.92 5.41
CA ASN A 371 -14.00 21.59 5.67
C ASN A 371 -12.86 20.54 5.78
N SER A 372 -12.86 19.51 4.94
CA SER A 372 -11.84 18.46 4.88
C SER A 372 -10.72 18.73 3.85
N SER A 373 -10.75 19.87 3.15
CA SER A 373 -9.83 20.19 2.05
C SER A 373 -8.85 21.29 2.46
N ALA A 374 -7.61 21.21 1.96
CA ALA A 374 -6.57 22.20 2.23
C ALA A 374 -5.80 22.59 0.95
N VAL A 375 -5.41 23.87 0.86
CA VAL A 375 -4.65 24.44 -0.24
C VAL A 375 -3.48 25.25 0.30
N LYS A 376 -2.31 25.11 -0.33
CA LYS A 376 -1.09 25.85 0.01
C LYS A 376 -1.11 27.25 -0.64
N PHE A 377 -0.72 28.27 0.12
CA PHE A 377 -0.41 29.61 -0.42
C PHE A 377 0.88 30.19 0.15
N ILE A 378 1.44 31.17 -0.57
CA ILE A 378 2.69 31.85 -0.23
C ILE A 378 2.37 33.30 0.14
N LYS A 379 2.80 33.72 1.33
CA LYS A 379 2.74 35.09 1.84
C LYS A 379 4.11 35.75 1.63
N ASN A 380 4.14 36.83 0.84
CA ASN A 380 5.31 37.65 0.52
C ASN A 380 5.34 38.97 1.27
#